data_AF-A0A0M3V2D2-F1
#
_entry.id   AF-A0A0M3V2D2-F1
#
_cell.length_a   1.000
_cell.length_b   1.000
_cell.length_c   1.000
_cell.angle_alpha   90.00
_cell.angle_beta   90.00
_cell.angle_gamma   90.00
#
_symmetry.space_group_name_H-M   'P 1'
#
loop_
_entity.id
_entity.type
_entity.pdbx_description
1 polymer ?
#
loop_
_entity_poly.entity_id
_entity_poly.type
_entity_poly.pdbx_seq_one_letter_code
_entity_poly.pdbx_strand_id
1 'polypeptide(L)'
;MQIVKSEYDLKYVLRGGLVRSSASGKFEGNDYSSSVRISSSNIYDVVNEKTGFTDEVEQKVVFKIICPDNNTAGLVAAAIKEKFKKGEEIPVEGGFPNDQRIITIANPIEYFLFDTKPVKKTENK
;
A
#
# COMPACT_ATOMS: atom_id res chain seq x y z
N MET A 1 11.05 16.61 4.07
CA MET A 1 12.09 15.83 4.78
C MET A 1 12.92 15.10 3.74
N GLN A 2 14.23 15.01 3.92
CA GLN A 2 15.11 14.23 3.06
C GLN A 2 15.86 13.22 3.93
N ILE A 3 16.03 11.99 3.45
CA ILE A 3 16.82 10.98 4.13
C ILE A 3 18.29 11.38 4.03
N VAL A 4 18.95 11.56 5.18
CA VAL A 4 20.39 11.89 5.27
C VAL A 4 21.23 10.62 5.39
N LYS A 5 20.66 9.56 5.96
CA LYS A 5 21.28 8.24 6.12
C LYS A 5 20.19 7.18 6.13
N SER A 6 20.36 6.08 5.39
CA SER A 6 19.47 4.91 5.44
C SER A 6 20.24 3.71 5.96
N GLU A 7 19.71 3.05 6.99
CA GLU A 7 20.37 1.89 7.63
C GLU A 7 19.57 0.59 7.46
N TYR A 8 18.32 0.67 6.99
CA TYR A 8 17.46 -0.47 6.71
C TYR A 8 16.35 -0.08 5.73
N ASP A 9 15.81 -1.08 5.06
CA ASP A 9 14.61 -0.94 4.22
C ASP A 9 13.40 -1.54 4.94
N LEU A 10 12.25 -0.87 4.84
CA LEU A 10 10.97 -1.43 5.29
C LEU A 10 10.19 -1.94 4.09
N LYS A 11 9.90 -3.24 4.11
CA LYS A 11 9.14 -3.93 3.06
C LYS A 11 7.85 -4.49 3.62
N TYR A 12 6.78 -4.31 2.87
CA TYR A 12 5.45 -4.83 3.16
C TYR A 12 5.02 -5.75 2.02
N VAL A 13 4.17 -6.72 2.32
CA VAL A 13 3.55 -7.59 1.31
C VAL A 13 2.06 -7.39 1.39
N LEU A 14 1.47 -6.75 0.37
CA LEU A 14 0.03 -6.53 0.32
C LEU A 14 -0.64 -7.74 -0.29
N ARG A 15 -1.52 -8.38 0.48
CA ARG A 15 -2.35 -9.51 0.05
C ARG A 15 -3.77 -9.11 -0.35
N GLY A 16 -4.18 -7.91 0.04
CA GLY A 16 -5.52 -7.39 -0.21
C GLY A 16 -5.77 -6.07 0.51
N GLY A 17 -6.92 -5.48 0.21
CA GLY A 17 -7.39 -4.25 0.85
C GLY A 17 -8.40 -3.50 0.01
N LEU A 18 -8.99 -2.47 0.60
CA LEU A 18 -9.92 -1.56 -0.07
C LEU A 18 -9.14 -0.51 -0.85
N VAL A 19 -9.19 -0.58 -2.18
CA VAL A 19 -8.47 0.31 -3.10
C VAL A 19 -9.36 1.50 -3.48
N ARG A 20 -8.84 2.72 -3.32
CA ARG A 20 -9.48 3.98 -3.73
C ARG A 20 -8.50 4.88 -4.47
N SER A 21 -8.87 5.34 -5.67
CA SER A 21 -8.18 6.44 -6.35
C SER A 21 -8.71 7.78 -5.84
N SER A 22 -7.82 8.71 -5.55
CA SER A 22 -8.12 10.09 -5.18
C SER A 22 -7.62 11.02 -6.28
N ALA A 23 -8.49 11.87 -6.81
CA ALA A 23 -8.09 12.94 -7.72
C ALA A 23 -7.30 14.02 -6.96
N SER A 24 -6.47 14.81 -7.62
CA SER A 24 -5.90 16.02 -7.06
C SER A 24 -6.97 17.10 -6.89
N GLY A 25 -6.80 17.98 -5.91
CA GLY A 25 -7.70 19.10 -5.70
C GLY A 25 -7.24 20.03 -4.60
N LYS A 26 -8.13 20.95 -4.22
CA LYS A 26 -7.94 21.89 -3.11
C LYS A 26 -9.03 21.66 -2.06
N PHE A 27 -8.62 21.49 -0.81
CA PHE A 27 -9.54 21.43 0.32
C PHE A 27 -9.00 22.32 1.44
N GLU A 28 -9.81 23.27 1.91
CA GLU A 28 -9.44 24.22 2.98
C GLU A 28 -8.09 24.92 2.76
N GLY A 29 -7.79 25.30 1.51
CA GLY A 29 -6.54 25.96 1.15
C GLY A 29 -5.33 25.04 0.99
N ASN A 30 -5.47 23.74 1.24
CA ASN A 30 -4.41 22.75 1.03
C ASN A 30 -4.58 22.04 -0.31
N ASP A 31 -3.52 22.07 -1.12
CA ASP A 31 -3.40 21.24 -2.31
C ASP A 31 -3.14 19.79 -1.90
N TYR A 32 -3.91 18.87 -2.49
CA TYR A 32 -3.61 17.44 -2.39
C TYR A 32 -3.37 16.85 -3.77
N SER A 33 -2.36 16.00 -3.86
CA SER A 33 -1.96 15.31 -5.09
C SER A 33 -2.85 14.11 -5.39
N SER A 34 -2.93 13.77 -6.68
CA SER A 34 -3.53 12.52 -7.15
C SER A 34 -2.82 11.34 -6.47
N SER A 35 -3.59 10.37 -6.00
CA SER A 35 -3.02 9.22 -5.29
C SER A 35 -3.92 8.00 -5.28
N VAL A 36 -3.34 6.83 -5.03
CA VAL A 36 -4.07 5.60 -4.71
C VAL A 36 -3.89 5.28 -3.23
N ARG A 37 -5.00 4.99 -2.55
CA ARG A 37 -5.01 4.54 -1.16
C ARG A 37 -5.50 3.11 -1.07
N ILE A 38 -4.78 2.29 -0.33
CA ILE A 38 -5.13 0.89 -0.06
C ILE A 38 -5.31 0.76 1.45
N SER A 39 -6.54 0.62 1.91
CA SER A 39 -6.83 0.36 3.33
C SER A 39 -6.78 -1.14 3.56
N SER A 40 -5.84 -1.60 4.39
CA SER A 40 -5.65 -3.02 4.70
C SER A 40 -5.65 -3.20 6.22
N SER A 41 -6.03 -4.38 6.69
CA SER A 41 -6.04 -4.70 8.10
C SER A 41 -5.69 -6.15 8.35
N ASN A 42 -5.05 -6.37 9.50
CA ASN A 42 -4.95 -7.68 10.11
C ASN A 42 -5.95 -7.75 11.25
N ILE A 43 -6.62 -8.89 11.39
CA ILE A 43 -7.52 -9.18 12.50
C ILE A 43 -6.81 -10.17 13.43
N TYR A 44 -6.86 -9.91 14.72
CA TYR A 44 -6.26 -10.75 15.75
C TYR A 44 -7.32 -11.18 16.74
N ASP A 45 -7.31 -12.47 17.08
CA ASP A 45 -8.05 -13.00 18.21
C ASP A 45 -7.31 -12.66 19.51
N VAL A 46 -7.98 -11.98 20.43
CA VAL A 46 -7.42 -11.58 21.73
C VAL A 46 -8.36 -12.06 22.83
N VAL A 47 -7.84 -12.92 23.70
CA VAL A 47 -8.62 -13.46 24.83
C VAL A 47 -8.85 -12.36 25.86
N ASN A 48 -10.13 -12.10 26.15
CA ASN A 48 -10.54 -11.20 27.20
C ASN A 48 -10.82 -12.00 28.48
N GLU A 49 -9.83 -12.07 29.36
CA GLU A 49 -9.91 -12.86 30.59
C GLU A 49 -11.06 -12.45 31.52
N LYS A 50 -11.55 -11.20 31.43
CA LYS A 50 -12.64 -10.70 32.27
C LYS A 50 -14.01 -11.18 31.81
N THR A 51 -14.21 -11.34 30.50
CA THR A 51 -15.50 -11.77 29.93
C THR A 51 -15.49 -13.24 29.52
N GLY A 52 -14.31 -13.87 29.42
CA GLY A 52 -14.15 -15.24 28.95
C GLY A 52 -14.39 -15.40 27.44
N PHE A 53 -14.46 -14.29 26.70
CA PHE A 53 -14.69 -14.26 25.25
C PHE A 53 -13.40 -13.93 24.49
N THR A 54 -13.30 -14.39 23.25
CA THR A 54 -12.19 -14.04 22.34
C THR A 54 -12.63 -12.88 21.46
N ASP A 55 -12.12 -11.69 21.76
CA ASP A 55 -12.41 -10.48 20.99
C ASP A 55 -11.62 -10.49 19.67
N GLU A 56 -12.24 -10.02 18.59
CA GLU A 56 -11.54 -9.71 17.34
C GLU A 56 -11.04 -8.25 17.39
N VAL A 57 -9.73 -8.05 17.26
CA VAL A 57 -9.10 -6.74 17.26
C VAL A 57 -8.52 -6.43 15.88
N GLU A 58 -9.02 -5.35 15.26
CA GLU A 58 -8.54 -4.87 13.96
C GLU A 58 -7.30 -3.97 14.09
N GLN A 59 -6.21 -4.34 13.41
CA GLN A 59 -5.06 -3.47 13.17
C GLN A 59 -5.03 -3.00 11.72
N LYS A 60 -5.52 -1.78 11.51
CA LYS A 60 -5.63 -1.14 10.20
C LYS A 60 -4.44 -0.24 9.87
N VAL A 61 -4.04 -0.28 8.60
CA VAL A 61 -3.04 0.60 7.99
C VAL A 61 -3.49 1.04 6.59
N VAL A 62 -3.03 2.21 6.13
CA VAL A 62 -3.33 2.72 4.79
C VAL A 62 -2.05 2.92 4.00
N PHE A 63 -1.93 2.25 2.87
CA PHE A 63 -0.82 2.48 1.94
C PHE A 63 -1.21 3.54 0.92
N LYS A 64 -0.38 4.57 0.77
CA LYS A 64 -0.59 5.69 -0.16
C LYS A 64 0.49 5.66 -1.24
N ILE A 65 0.06 5.56 -2.49
CA ILE A 65 0.90 5.71 -3.68
C ILE A 65 0.58 7.10 -4.25
N ILE A 66 1.58 7.97 -4.34
CA ILE A 66 1.43 9.29 -4.96
C ILE A 66 1.49 9.11 -6.47
N CYS A 67 0.61 9.78 -7.21
CA CYS A 67 0.55 9.73 -8.67
C CYS A 67 0.78 11.13 -9.26
N PRO A 68 1.36 11.23 -10.47
CA PRO A 68 1.60 12.51 -11.14
C PRO A 68 0.29 13.20 -11.54
N ASP A 69 -0.75 12.42 -11.87
CA ASP A 69 -2.03 12.92 -12.35
C ASP A 69 -3.19 11.96 -12.03
N ASN A 70 -4.41 12.45 -12.26
CA ASN A 70 -5.66 11.74 -11.98
C ASN A 70 -5.86 10.49 -12.83
N ASN A 71 -5.44 10.51 -14.10
CA ASN A 71 -5.57 9.38 -15.00
C ASN A 71 -4.64 8.26 -14.55
N THR A 72 -3.39 8.59 -14.23
CA THR A 72 -2.40 7.65 -13.68
C THR A 72 -2.91 7.02 -12.37
N ALA A 73 -3.52 7.81 -11.48
CA ALA A 73 -4.12 7.27 -10.26
C ALA A 73 -5.24 6.24 -10.55
N GLY A 74 -6.06 6.48 -11.58
CA GLY A 74 -7.08 5.52 -12.04
C GLY A 74 -6.47 4.21 -12.55
N LEU A 75 -5.44 4.30 -13.40
CA LEU A 75 -4.74 3.14 -13.96
C LEU A 75 -4.06 2.30 -12.88
N VAL A 76 -3.35 2.93 -11.95
CA VAL A 76 -2.70 2.24 -10.83
C VAL A 76 -3.72 1.54 -9.94
N ALA A 77 -4.83 2.21 -9.62
CA ALA A 77 -5.89 1.62 -8.80
C ALA A 77 -6.52 0.39 -9.48
N ALA A 78 -6.74 0.45 -10.80
CA ALA A 78 -7.26 -0.66 -11.57
C ALA A 78 -6.29 -1.86 -11.57
N ALA A 79 -4.99 -1.60 -11.83
CA ALA A 79 -3.96 -2.63 -11.84
C ALA A 79 -3.84 -3.34 -10.49
N ILE A 80 -3.81 -2.60 -9.38
CA ILE A 80 -3.71 -3.17 -8.02
C ILE A 80 -4.96 -3.99 -7.70
N LYS A 81 -6.15 -3.49 -8.03
CA LYS A 81 -7.40 -4.22 -7.80
C LYS A 81 -7.43 -5.54 -8.58
N GLU A 82 -6.89 -5.56 -9.79
CA GLU A 82 -6.80 -6.77 -10.60
C GLU A 82 -5.82 -7.79 -10.01
N LYS A 83 -4.64 -7.34 -9.54
CA LYS A 83 -3.68 -8.20 -8.83
C LYS A 83 -4.30 -8.84 -7.58
N PHE A 84 -5.02 -8.06 -6.76
CA PHE A 84 -5.73 -8.61 -5.59
C PHE A 84 -6.83 -9.60 -5.95
N LYS A 85 -7.60 -9.37 -7.03
CA LYS A 85 -8.60 -10.35 -7.50
C LYS A 85 -7.98 -11.67 -7.91
N LYS A 86 -6.76 -11.65 -8.45
CA LYS A 86 -6.00 -12.85 -8.83
C LYS A 86 -5.31 -13.52 -7.63
N GLY A 87 -5.40 -12.94 -6.44
CA GLY A 87 -4.70 -13.42 -5.25
C GLY A 87 -3.18 -13.20 -5.31
N GLU A 88 -2.71 -12.28 -6.16
CA GLU A 88 -1.30 -11.96 -6.27
C GLU A 88 -0.85 -11.10 -5.09
N GLU A 89 0.30 -11.46 -4.50
CA GLU A 89 0.97 -10.65 -3.49
C GLU A 89 1.70 -9.47 -4.16
N ILE A 90 1.59 -8.28 -3.57
CA ILE A 90 2.28 -7.07 -4.07
C ILE A 90 3.32 -6.64 -3.03
N PRO A 91 4.60 -6.99 -3.21
CA PRO A 91 5.66 -6.48 -2.33
C PRO A 91 5.89 -5.00 -2.61
N VAL A 92 5.92 -4.20 -1.55
CA VAL A 92 6.11 -2.76 -1.62
C VAL A 92 7.11 -2.30 -0.56
N GLU A 93 7.82 -1.23 -0.87
CA GLU A 93 8.77 -0.56 0.00
C GLU A 93 8.16 0.75 0.45
N GLY A 94 8.37 1.12 1.71
CA GLY A 94 7.77 2.33 2.28
C GLY A 94 8.46 2.76 3.57
N GLY A 95 7.90 3.78 4.21
CA GLY A 95 8.31 4.21 5.55
C GLY A 95 7.46 3.59 6.65
N PHE A 96 7.69 4.02 7.90
CA PHE A 96 6.76 3.75 8.98
C PHE A 96 5.40 4.44 8.75
N PRO A 97 4.31 3.88 9.30
CA PRO A 97 3.05 4.59 9.37
C PRO A 97 3.21 5.91 10.13
N ASN A 98 2.63 6.98 9.58
CA ASN A 98 2.50 8.25 10.31
C ASN A 98 1.41 8.15 11.41
N ASP A 99 1.15 9.25 12.11
CA ASP A 99 0.13 9.32 13.17
C ASP A 99 -1.29 8.94 12.70
N GLN A 100 -1.56 9.08 11.39
CA GLN A 100 -2.82 8.69 10.75
C GLN A 100 -2.80 7.25 10.22
N ARG A 101 -1.77 6.46 10.58
CA ARG A 101 -1.50 5.10 10.10
C ARG A 101 -1.36 5.01 8.57
N ILE A 102 -0.85 6.07 7.96
CA ILE A 102 -0.59 6.12 6.51
C ILE A 102 0.89 5.83 6.25
N ILE A 103 1.15 4.82 5.43
CA ILE A 103 2.47 4.52 4.87
C ILE A 103 2.52 5.10 3.46
N THR A 104 3.48 5.98 3.20
CA THR A 104 3.76 6.40 1.82
C THR A 104 4.66 5.36 1.17
N ILE A 105 4.22 4.84 0.02
CA ILE A 105 4.95 3.86 -0.77
C ILE A 105 6.06 4.54 -1.57
N ALA A 106 7.24 3.94 -1.56
CA ALA A 106 8.44 4.44 -2.24
C ALA A 106 8.64 3.83 -3.63
N ASN A 107 7.95 2.71 -3.97
CA ASN A 107 8.05 2.11 -5.30
C ASN A 107 7.67 3.12 -6.39
N PRO A 108 8.40 3.11 -7.53
CA PRO A 108 8.02 3.90 -8.69
C PRO A 108 6.67 3.44 -9.25
N ILE A 109 5.94 4.31 -9.92
CA ILE A 109 4.56 4.03 -10.37
C ILE A 109 4.54 2.91 -11.41
N GLU A 110 5.56 2.88 -12.25
CA GLU A 110 5.83 1.87 -13.27
C GLU A 110 5.84 0.46 -12.68
N TYR A 111 6.25 0.30 -11.42
CA TYR A 111 6.21 -0.98 -10.69
C TYR A 111 4.79 -1.57 -10.62
N PHE A 112 3.77 -0.71 -10.51
CA PHE A 112 2.38 -1.14 -10.39
C PHE A 112 1.72 -1.37 -11.75
N LEU A 113 2.16 -0.65 -12.78
CA LEU A 113 1.56 -0.65 -14.11
C LEU A 113 2.15 -1.72 -15.04
N PHE A 114 3.43 -2.04 -14.89
CA PHE A 114 4.09 -3.07 -15.69
C PHE A 114 4.25 -4.35 -14.89
N ASP A 115 3.98 -5.49 -15.54
CA ASP A 115 4.31 -6.81 -14.99
C ASP A 115 5.82 -6.93 -14.86
N THR A 116 6.37 -6.54 -13.70
CA THR A 116 7.72 -6.91 -13.31
C THR A 116 7.72 -8.38 -12.89
N LYS A 117 7.46 -9.28 -13.85
CA LYS A 117 7.83 -10.68 -13.67
C LYS A 117 9.33 -10.70 -13.39
N PRO A 118 9.81 -11.28 -12.28
CA PRO A 118 11.23 -11.54 -12.16
C PRO A 118 11.58 -12.46 -13.33
N VAL A 119 12.44 -11.98 -14.23
CA VAL A 119 13.06 -12.82 -15.24
C VAL A 119 13.84 -13.86 -14.45
N LYS A 120 13.28 -15.07 -14.32
CA LYS A 120 14.08 -16.25 -13.96
C LYS A 120 15.19 -16.29 -15.01
N LYS A 121 16.42 -15.93 -14.60
CA LYS A 121 17.60 -16.25 -15.39
C LYS A 121 17.62 -17.76 -15.53
N THR A 122 17.20 -18.26 -16.69
CA THR A 122 17.51 -19.61 -17.12
C THR A 122 19.01 -19.62 -17.37
N GLU A 123 19.78 -20.03 -16.37
CA GLU A 123 21.14 -20.48 -16.58
C GLU A 123 21.06 -21.77 -17.40
N ASN A 124 21.20 -21.63 -18.72
CA ASN A 124 21.44 -22.79 -19.56
C ASN A 124 22.89 -23.23 -19.37
N LYS A 125 23.02 -24.49 -18.92
CA LYS A 125 24.23 -25.31 -18.99
C LYS A 125 24.71 -25.48 -20.42
#